data_AF-A0A1N6J9I4-F1
#
_entry.id   AF-A0A1N6J9I4-F1
#
_cell.length_a   1.000
_cell.length_b   1.000
_cell.length_c   1.000
_cell.angle_alpha   90.00
_cell.angle_beta   90.00
_cell.angle_gamma   90.00
#
_symmetry.space_group_name_H-M   'P 1'
#
loop_
_entity.id
_entity.type
_entity.pdbx_description
1 polymer ?
#
loop_
_entity_poly.entity_id
_entity_poly.type
_entity_poly.pdbx_seq_one_letter_code
_entity_poly.pdbx_strand_id
1 'polypeptide(L)'
;MHKGKDIVDELKEVAPSLEVLGDSPAYSVPSGYFETFPASLMAAIHAADNKQDVAEELSELSPLLASMPKQTPFTAPDGYFEGLGHEVTVRRNESQPGRIVTMGRRVKLFKRCLVAAAVAGVISIGAVMLSKSYKDNSLDRQLAQISDQEIIDFLQSNTDAFDNENIFTNVSLEEEAPSVLPEELSEAEIESYLEDNLLKELPLNQ
;
A
#
# COMPACT_ATOMS: atom_id res chain seq x y z
N MET A 1 -33.02 53.89 -19.18
CA MET A 1 -33.11 52.78 -18.20
C MET A 1 -31.77 52.05 -18.21
N HIS A 2 -31.15 51.89 -17.04
CA HIS A 2 -29.74 51.56 -16.85
C HIS A 2 -29.45 50.05 -17.03
N LYS A 3 -29.65 49.51 -18.24
CA LYS A 3 -29.55 48.06 -18.53
C LYS A 3 -28.14 47.46 -18.38
N GLY A 4 -27.10 48.30 -18.24
CA GLY A 4 -25.71 47.85 -18.13
C GLY A 4 -25.23 47.57 -16.70
N LYS A 5 -25.93 48.06 -15.67
CA LYS A 5 -25.57 47.79 -14.26
C LYS A 5 -26.13 46.46 -13.78
N ASP A 6 -27.38 46.16 -14.13
CA ASP A 6 -28.08 44.95 -13.68
C ASP A 6 -27.34 43.65 -14.02
N ILE A 7 -26.79 43.52 -15.23
CA ILE A 7 -26.14 42.26 -15.67
C ILE A 7 -24.83 42.00 -14.90
N VAL A 8 -24.11 43.07 -14.55
CA VAL A 8 -22.85 42.93 -13.81
C VAL A 8 -23.14 42.50 -12.37
N ASP A 9 -24.20 43.04 -11.78
CA ASP A 9 -24.61 42.72 -10.42
C ASP A 9 -25.20 41.30 -10.33
N GLU A 10 -26.02 40.88 -11.32
CA GLU A 10 -26.55 39.51 -11.43
C GLU A 10 -25.42 38.46 -11.62
N LEU A 11 -24.40 38.77 -12.42
CA LEU A 11 -23.27 37.85 -12.63
C LEU A 11 -22.43 37.63 -11.36
N LYS A 12 -22.26 38.67 -10.54
CA LYS A 12 -21.58 38.57 -9.24
C LYS A 12 -22.34 37.67 -8.27
N GLU A 13 -23.67 37.71 -8.31
CA GLU A 13 -24.52 36.86 -7.47
C GLU A 13 -24.50 35.40 -7.91
N VAL A 14 -24.57 35.13 -9.22
CA VAL A 14 -24.65 33.77 -9.76
C VAL A 14 -23.28 33.07 -9.79
N ALA A 15 -22.19 33.82 -9.96
CA ALA A 15 -20.84 33.27 -10.08
C ALA A 15 -19.81 34.15 -9.34
N PRO A 16 -19.81 34.14 -7.99
CA PRO A 16 -18.89 34.96 -7.19
C PRO A 16 -17.40 34.60 -7.42
N SER A 17 -17.11 33.39 -7.87
CA SER A 17 -15.77 32.94 -8.23
C SER A 17 -15.27 33.49 -9.58
N LEU A 18 -16.15 34.11 -10.39
CA LEU A 18 -15.75 34.73 -11.66
C LEU A 18 -14.98 36.04 -11.46
N GLU A 19 -15.18 36.74 -10.33
CA GLU A 19 -14.38 37.93 -9.98
C GLU A 19 -12.89 37.60 -9.79
N VAL A 20 -12.56 36.32 -9.51
CA VAL A 20 -11.20 35.83 -9.31
C VAL A 20 -10.43 35.67 -10.63
N LEU A 21 -11.13 35.67 -11.78
CA LEU A 21 -10.52 35.45 -13.10
C LEU A 21 -9.77 36.67 -13.70
N GLY A 22 -9.63 37.76 -12.94
CA GLY A 22 -8.81 38.92 -13.32
C GLY A 22 -9.46 39.83 -14.36
N ASP A 23 -8.71 40.84 -14.80
CA ASP A 23 -9.17 41.88 -15.74
C ASP A 23 -9.83 41.29 -16.99
N SER A 24 -10.79 42.06 -17.53
CA SER A 24 -11.47 41.74 -18.79
C SER A 24 -10.46 41.28 -19.85
N PRO A 25 -10.78 40.24 -20.65
CA PRO A 25 -9.83 39.68 -21.60
C PRO A 25 -9.21 40.78 -22.46
N ALA A 26 -7.91 40.67 -22.74
CA ALA A 26 -7.13 41.63 -23.53
C ALA A 26 -7.60 41.80 -25.00
N TYR A 27 -8.74 41.21 -25.34
CA TYR A 27 -9.36 41.21 -26.65
C TYR A 27 -10.76 41.82 -26.53
N SER A 28 -10.94 42.96 -27.18
CA SER A 28 -12.24 43.61 -27.35
C SER A 28 -12.73 43.36 -28.77
N VAL A 29 -14.02 43.05 -28.91
CA VAL A 29 -14.64 42.95 -30.23
C VAL A 29 -14.97 44.33 -30.78
N PRO A 30 -14.89 44.55 -32.10
CA PRO A 30 -15.35 45.80 -32.71
C PRO A 30 -16.81 46.11 -32.38
N SER A 31 -17.15 47.40 -32.34
CA SER A 31 -18.54 47.83 -32.13
C SER A 31 -19.46 47.24 -33.21
N GLY A 32 -20.61 46.69 -32.80
CA GLY A 32 -21.58 46.11 -33.72
C GLY A 32 -21.24 44.72 -34.27
N TYR A 33 -20.19 44.06 -33.75
CA TYR A 33 -19.84 42.68 -34.14
C TYR A 33 -21.04 41.73 -33.98
N PHE A 34 -21.65 41.69 -32.79
CA PHE A 34 -22.78 40.80 -32.53
C PHE A 34 -24.10 41.22 -33.19
N GLU A 35 -24.24 42.50 -33.57
CA GLU A 35 -25.42 42.99 -34.31
C GLU A 35 -25.39 42.51 -35.78
N THR A 36 -24.19 42.48 -36.38
CA THR A 36 -24.01 42.11 -37.80
C THR A 36 -23.69 40.64 -38.01
N PHE A 37 -23.20 39.95 -36.97
CA PHE A 37 -22.81 38.55 -37.04
C PHE A 37 -23.92 37.60 -37.52
N PRO A 38 -25.16 37.66 -37.02
CA PRO A 38 -26.23 36.74 -37.45
C PRO A 38 -26.55 36.88 -38.96
N ALA A 39 -26.59 38.12 -39.45
CA ALA A 39 -26.84 38.39 -40.87
C ALA A 39 -25.68 37.90 -41.75
N SER A 40 -24.44 38.14 -41.31
CA SER A 40 -23.23 37.65 -41.99
C SER A 40 -23.17 36.11 -42.04
N LEU A 41 -23.50 35.45 -40.93
CA LEU A 41 -23.55 33.99 -40.84
C LEU A 41 -24.62 33.40 -41.76
N MET A 42 -25.83 33.98 -41.77
CA MET A 42 -26.90 33.54 -42.67
C MET A 42 -26.55 33.73 -44.14
N ALA A 43 -25.90 34.86 -44.49
CA ALA A 43 -25.41 35.09 -45.84
C ALA A 43 -24.35 34.04 -46.26
N ALA A 44 -23.44 33.69 -45.34
CA ALA A 44 -22.43 32.65 -45.59
C ALA A 44 -23.05 31.25 -45.77
N ILE A 45 -24.05 30.88 -44.97
CA ILE A 45 -24.77 29.61 -45.12
C ILE A 45 -25.50 29.57 -46.45
N HIS A 46 -26.19 30.64 -46.84
CA HIS A 46 -26.88 30.72 -48.12
C HIS A 46 -25.93 30.67 -49.33
N ALA A 47 -24.72 31.22 -49.21
CA ALA A 47 -23.68 31.06 -50.23
C ALA A 47 -23.23 29.59 -50.33
N ALA A 48 -23.01 28.92 -49.19
CA ALA A 48 -22.62 27.50 -49.16
C ALA A 48 -23.72 26.54 -49.67
N ASP A 49 -25.00 26.87 -49.47
CA ASP A 49 -26.13 26.08 -49.99
C ASP A 49 -26.32 26.22 -51.51
N ASN A 50 -25.68 27.22 -52.12
CA ASN A 50 -25.71 27.43 -53.55
C ASN A 50 -24.82 26.37 -54.22
N LYS A 51 -25.43 25.21 -54.55
CA LYS A 51 -24.75 24.01 -55.09
C LYS A 51 -23.84 24.28 -56.30
N GLN A 52 -24.09 25.35 -57.03
CA GLN A 52 -23.29 25.79 -58.17
C GLN A 52 -21.88 26.23 -57.72
N ASP A 53 -21.79 26.97 -56.60
CA ASP A 53 -20.57 27.58 -56.08
C ASP A 53 -19.65 26.53 -55.44
N VAL A 54 -20.22 25.64 -54.62
CA VAL A 54 -19.45 24.56 -53.96
C VAL A 54 -18.77 23.62 -54.96
N ALA A 55 -19.40 23.35 -56.11
CA ALA A 55 -18.79 22.50 -57.13
C ALA A 55 -17.61 23.19 -57.82
N GLU A 56 -17.72 24.50 -58.07
CA GLU A 56 -16.67 25.33 -58.67
C GLU A 56 -15.52 25.53 -57.67
N GLU A 57 -15.80 25.93 -56.42
CA GLU A 57 -14.80 26.03 -55.35
C GLU A 57 -14.08 24.70 -55.09
N LEU A 58 -14.83 23.59 -55.02
CA LEU A 58 -14.22 22.27 -54.80
C LEU A 58 -13.38 21.85 -56.00
N SER A 59 -13.74 22.25 -57.23
CA SER A 59 -12.92 21.99 -58.41
C SER A 59 -11.60 22.77 -58.40
N GLU A 60 -11.61 23.99 -57.85
CA GLU A 60 -10.40 24.81 -57.66
C GLU A 60 -9.52 24.27 -56.51
N LEU A 61 -10.13 23.91 -55.38
CA LEU A 61 -9.41 23.42 -54.19
C LEU A 61 -8.93 21.97 -54.34
N SER A 62 -9.74 21.12 -54.96
CA SER A 62 -9.47 19.69 -55.12
C SER A 62 -10.21 19.08 -56.33
N PRO A 63 -9.60 19.13 -57.53
CA PRO A 63 -10.21 18.56 -58.73
C PRO A 63 -10.46 17.05 -58.62
N LEU A 64 -9.69 16.35 -57.76
CA LEU A 64 -9.89 14.93 -57.49
C LEU A 64 -11.19 14.68 -56.72
N LEU A 65 -11.45 15.44 -55.65
CA LEU A 65 -12.69 15.31 -54.88
C LEU A 65 -13.91 15.77 -55.68
N ALA A 66 -13.74 16.79 -56.53
CA ALA A 66 -14.79 17.27 -57.42
C ALA A 66 -15.21 16.22 -58.46
N SER A 67 -14.29 15.37 -58.93
CA SER A 67 -14.62 14.30 -59.91
C SER A 67 -15.17 13.01 -59.28
N MET A 68 -15.12 12.89 -57.95
CA MET A 68 -15.56 11.68 -57.25
C MET A 68 -17.09 11.68 -57.10
N PRO A 69 -17.79 10.56 -57.41
CA PRO A 69 -19.23 10.50 -57.26
C PRO A 69 -19.62 10.60 -55.78
N LYS A 70 -20.62 11.44 -55.47
CA LYS A 70 -21.21 11.56 -54.13
C LYS A 70 -22.09 10.36 -53.77
N GLN A 71 -21.51 9.16 -53.80
CA GLN A 71 -22.17 7.93 -53.38
C GLN A 71 -21.81 7.65 -51.94
N THR A 72 -22.81 7.55 -51.06
CA THR A 72 -22.63 7.05 -49.70
C THR A 72 -22.59 5.53 -49.73
N PRO A 73 -21.44 4.88 -49.52
CA PRO A 73 -21.30 3.43 -49.70
C PRO A 73 -22.08 2.61 -48.65
N PHE A 74 -22.53 3.26 -47.58
CA PHE A 74 -23.29 2.65 -46.50
C PHE A 74 -24.66 3.29 -46.43
N THR A 75 -25.69 2.47 -46.59
CA THR A 75 -27.08 2.84 -46.32
C THR A 75 -27.65 1.79 -45.38
N ALA A 76 -28.50 2.23 -44.45
CA ALA A 76 -29.22 1.29 -43.61
C ALA A 76 -30.31 0.62 -44.46
N PRO A 77 -30.56 -0.69 -44.31
CA PRO A 77 -31.70 -1.35 -44.92
C PRO A 77 -33.03 -0.68 -44.51
N ASP A 78 -34.03 -0.77 -45.38
CA ASP A 78 -35.37 -0.30 -45.07
C ASP A 78 -35.90 -0.98 -43.79
N GLY A 79 -36.46 -0.18 -42.88
CA GLY A 79 -36.98 -0.67 -41.60
C GLY A 79 -35.93 -1.00 -40.53
N TYR A 80 -34.62 -0.74 -40.76
CA TYR A 80 -33.56 -1.03 -39.78
C TYR A 80 -33.86 -0.47 -38.37
N PHE A 81 -34.36 0.76 -38.30
CA PHE A 81 -34.65 1.43 -37.02
C PHE A 81 -36.00 1.05 -36.41
N GLU A 82 -36.92 0.43 -37.17
CA GLU A 82 -38.26 0.07 -36.67
C GLU A 82 -38.19 -1.04 -35.61
N GLY A 83 -37.27 -2.00 -35.81
CA GLY A 83 -37.05 -3.11 -34.87
C GLY A 83 -35.96 -2.83 -33.81
N LEU A 84 -35.11 -1.82 -34.01
CA LEU A 84 -33.90 -1.62 -33.22
C LEU A 84 -34.21 -1.35 -31.73
N GLY A 85 -35.24 -0.56 -31.43
CA GLY A 85 -35.63 -0.26 -30.04
C GLY A 85 -36.10 -1.50 -29.27
N HIS A 86 -36.87 -2.37 -29.94
CA HIS A 86 -37.33 -3.64 -29.37
C HIS A 86 -36.18 -4.64 -29.24
N GLU A 87 -35.32 -4.75 -30.25
CA GLU A 87 -34.19 -5.66 -30.24
C GLU A 87 -33.17 -5.31 -29.13
N VAL A 88 -32.86 -4.03 -28.94
CA VAL A 88 -31.94 -3.56 -27.89
C VAL A 88 -32.52 -3.82 -26.49
N THR A 89 -33.84 -3.64 -26.30
CA THR A 89 -34.48 -3.90 -25.01
C THR A 89 -34.60 -5.39 -24.68
N VAL A 90 -34.91 -6.23 -25.68
CA VAL A 90 -34.90 -7.69 -25.54
C VAL A 90 -33.49 -8.18 -25.22
N ARG A 91 -32.47 -7.78 -25.98
CA ARG A 91 -31.07 -8.19 -25.73
C ARG A 91 -30.53 -7.70 -24.38
N ARG A 92 -30.99 -6.55 -23.89
CA ARG A 92 -30.64 -6.05 -22.54
C ARG A 92 -31.22 -6.96 -21.45
N ASN A 93 -32.47 -7.38 -21.61
CA ASN A 93 -33.16 -8.24 -20.64
C ASN A 93 -32.74 -9.72 -20.75
N GLU A 94 -32.29 -10.17 -21.92
CA GLU A 94 -31.71 -11.50 -22.18
C GLU A 94 -30.20 -11.57 -21.92
N SER A 95 -29.63 -10.61 -21.20
CA SER A 95 -28.22 -10.66 -20.80
C SER A 95 -27.98 -11.89 -19.92
N GLN A 96 -27.61 -12.99 -20.57
CA GLN A 96 -26.97 -14.15 -19.96
C GLN A 96 -25.90 -13.60 -19.02
N PRO A 97 -25.86 -14.01 -17.73
CA PRO A 97 -24.84 -13.54 -16.82
C PRO A 97 -23.49 -13.81 -17.48
N GLY A 98 -22.77 -12.73 -17.82
CA GLY A 98 -21.55 -12.82 -18.60
C GLY A 98 -20.61 -13.84 -17.99
N ARG A 99 -20.06 -14.76 -18.80
CA ARG A 99 -19.26 -15.88 -18.33
C ARG A 99 -18.15 -15.39 -17.38
N ILE A 100 -18.35 -15.57 -16.08
CA ILE A 100 -17.38 -15.20 -15.06
C ILE A 100 -16.22 -16.19 -15.15
N VAL A 101 -15.17 -15.82 -15.86
CA VAL A 101 -13.91 -16.57 -15.85
C VAL A 101 -13.11 -16.03 -14.67
N THR A 102 -13.08 -16.80 -13.59
CA THR A 102 -12.21 -16.50 -12.45
C THR A 102 -10.76 -16.59 -12.92
N MET A 103 -10.08 -15.46 -13.01
CA MET A 103 -8.63 -15.45 -13.23
C MET A 103 -7.94 -15.95 -11.96
N GLY A 104 -7.58 -17.23 -11.95
CA GLY A 104 -6.79 -17.81 -10.87
C GLY A 104 -5.40 -17.17 -10.83
N ARG A 105 -5.08 -16.44 -9.74
CA ARG A 105 -3.76 -15.85 -9.53
C ARG A 105 -2.75 -16.97 -9.22
N ARG A 106 -1.87 -17.30 -10.16
CA ARG A 106 -0.75 -18.23 -9.91
C ARG A 106 0.30 -17.54 -9.03
N VAL A 107 0.22 -17.74 -7.72
CA VAL A 107 1.22 -17.22 -6.78
C VAL A 107 2.49 -18.08 -6.80
N LYS A 108 3.61 -17.51 -7.24
CA LYS A 108 4.94 -18.17 -7.24
C LYS A 108 5.60 -18.13 -5.85
N LEU A 109 4.88 -18.49 -4.79
CA LEU A 109 5.39 -18.41 -3.41
C LEU A 109 6.41 -19.51 -3.07
N PHE A 110 6.46 -20.59 -3.84
CA PHE A 110 7.40 -21.71 -3.63
C PHE A 110 8.88 -21.28 -3.64
N LYS A 111 9.24 -20.24 -4.41
CA LYS A 111 10.62 -19.77 -4.47
C LYS A 111 11.09 -19.06 -3.19
N ARG A 112 10.17 -18.43 -2.44
CA ARG A 112 10.50 -17.74 -1.18
C ARG A 112 10.60 -18.72 0.00
N CYS A 113 9.75 -19.75 0.00
CA CYS A 113 9.79 -20.79 1.03
C CYS A 113 11.09 -21.63 0.97
N LEU A 114 11.59 -21.92 -0.23
CA LEU A 114 12.84 -22.69 -0.40
C LEU A 114 14.07 -21.99 0.20
N VAL A 115 14.17 -20.65 0.06
CA VAL A 115 15.27 -19.88 0.66
C VAL A 115 15.19 -19.88 2.18
N ALA A 116 13.99 -19.68 2.74
CA ALA A 116 13.80 -19.70 4.20
C ALA A 116 14.14 -21.07 4.81
N ALA A 117 13.71 -22.17 4.18
CA ALA A 117 14.04 -23.52 4.64
C ALA A 117 15.55 -23.80 4.58
N ALA A 118 16.25 -23.30 3.54
CA ALA A 118 17.69 -23.47 3.43
C ALA A 118 18.45 -22.70 4.54
N VAL A 119 18.04 -21.46 4.83
CA VAL A 119 18.64 -20.65 5.91
C VAL A 119 18.40 -21.30 7.28
N ALA A 120 17.17 -21.74 7.56
CA ALA A 120 16.85 -22.45 8.79
C ALA A 120 17.63 -23.78 8.94
N GLY A 121 17.82 -24.51 7.83
CA GLY A 121 18.64 -25.71 7.78
C GLY A 121 20.12 -25.44 8.11
N VAL A 122 20.71 -24.39 7.55
CA VAL A 122 22.11 -24.02 7.83
C VAL A 122 22.29 -23.60 9.29
N ILE A 123 21.35 -22.82 9.84
CA ILE A 123 21.40 -22.36 11.24
C ILE A 123 21.30 -23.56 12.20
N SER A 124 20.36 -24.48 11.95
CA SER A 124 20.17 -25.67 12.78
C SER A 124 21.37 -26.63 12.73
N ILE A 125 21.94 -26.87 11.54
CA ILE A 125 23.17 -27.67 11.39
C ILE A 125 24.35 -26.99 12.09
N GLY A 126 24.49 -25.67 11.95
CA GLY A 126 25.54 -24.89 12.61
C GLY A 126 25.46 -24.99 14.13
N ALA A 127 24.26 -24.88 14.71
CA ALA A 127 24.06 -25.01 16.16
C ALA A 127 24.41 -26.41 16.68
N VAL A 128 24.06 -27.47 15.95
CA VAL A 128 24.40 -28.86 16.32
C VAL A 128 25.92 -29.10 16.22
N MET A 129 26.58 -28.55 15.20
CA MET A 129 28.03 -28.70 15.06
C MET A 129 28.78 -27.93 16.15
N LEU A 130 28.32 -26.73 16.48
CA LEU A 130 28.92 -25.89 17.52
C LEU A 130 28.73 -26.47 18.93
N SER A 131 27.53 -26.98 19.25
CA SER A 131 27.27 -27.65 20.54
C SER A 131 28.11 -28.91 20.71
N LYS A 132 28.39 -29.66 19.63
CA LYS A 132 29.33 -30.79 19.68
C LYS A 132 30.77 -30.33 19.97
N SER A 133 31.20 -29.20 19.42
CA SER A 133 32.53 -28.62 19.68
C SER A 133 32.70 -28.07 21.10
N TYR A 134 31.64 -27.55 21.74
CA TYR A 134 31.70 -27.09 23.13
C TYR A 134 31.75 -28.24 24.15
N LYS A 135 31.22 -29.42 23.82
CA LYS A 135 31.20 -30.57 24.73
C LYS A 135 32.60 -31.11 25.08
N ASP A 136 33.60 -30.92 24.22
CA ASP A 136 34.99 -31.32 24.50
C ASP A 136 35.76 -30.32 25.37
N ASN A 137 35.27 -29.08 25.51
CA ASN A 137 35.80 -28.08 26.44
C ASN A 137 35.07 -28.18 27.78
N SER A 138 35.11 -29.35 28.42
CA SER A 138 34.57 -29.51 29.76
C SER A 138 35.27 -28.54 30.72
N LEU A 139 34.48 -27.65 31.32
CA LEU A 139 34.90 -26.81 32.44
C LEU A 139 35.64 -27.64 33.50
N ASP A 140 35.20 -28.88 33.72
CA ASP A 140 35.84 -29.86 34.60
C ASP A 140 37.34 -30.07 34.31
N ARG A 141 37.75 -30.07 33.04
CA ARG A 141 39.17 -30.19 32.68
C ARG A 141 39.95 -28.92 32.96
N GLN A 142 39.32 -27.75 32.82
CA GLN A 142 39.93 -26.46 33.15
C GLN A 142 40.03 -26.27 34.66
N LEU A 143 39.02 -26.70 35.42
CA LEU A 143 39.02 -26.69 36.88
C LEU A 143 40.06 -27.67 37.45
N ALA A 144 40.21 -28.86 36.85
CA ALA A 144 41.22 -29.84 37.27
C ALA A 144 42.66 -29.39 36.99
N GLN A 145 42.86 -28.37 36.15
CA GLN A 145 44.19 -27.84 35.81
C GLN A 145 44.59 -26.64 36.70
N ILE A 146 43.68 -26.12 37.54
CA ILE A 146 44.01 -25.06 38.47
C ILE A 146 44.87 -25.63 39.60
N SER A 147 45.96 -24.93 39.96
CA SER A 147 46.88 -25.42 40.99
C SER A 147 46.42 -25.01 42.39
N ASP A 148 46.74 -25.82 43.39
CA ASP A 148 46.43 -25.51 44.80
C ASP A 148 46.99 -24.15 45.24
N GLN A 149 48.13 -23.74 44.68
CA GLN A 149 48.74 -22.44 44.98
C GLN A 149 47.90 -21.27 44.42
N GLU A 150 47.37 -21.40 43.20
CA GLU A 150 46.48 -20.38 42.63
C GLU A 150 45.16 -20.27 43.39
N ILE A 151 44.64 -21.40 43.90
CA ILE A 151 43.45 -21.40 44.77
C ILE A 151 43.74 -20.64 46.06
N ILE A 152 44.88 -20.91 46.71
CA ILE A 152 45.28 -20.25 47.96
C ILE A 152 45.50 -18.75 47.73
N ASP A 153 46.21 -18.37 46.68
CA ASP A 153 46.48 -16.97 46.34
C ASP A 153 45.19 -16.21 46.02
N PHE A 154 44.24 -16.84 45.32
CA PHE A 154 42.93 -16.27 45.06
C PHE A 154 42.14 -16.06 46.36
N LEU A 155 42.11 -17.07 47.24
CA LEU A 155 41.42 -16.97 48.52
C LEU A 155 42.05 -15.90 49.40
N GLN A 156 43.38 -15.79 49.46
CA GLN A 156 44.05 -14.74 50.24
C GLN A 156 43.82 -13.34 49.68
N SER A 157 43.76 -13.19 48.36
CA SER A 157 43.56 -11.87 47.74
C SER A 157 42.10 -11.41 47.76
N ASN A 158 41.14 -12.34 47.82
CA ASN A 158 39.71 -12.03 47.76
C ASN A 158 38.96 -12.26 49.08
N THR A 159 39.64 -12.72 50.14
CA THR A 159 39.06 -12.82 51.49
C THR A 159 39.61 -11.68 52.33
N ASP A 160 38.74 -10.85 52.90
CA ASP A 160 39.14 -9.83 53.85
C ASP A 160 39.09 -10.35 55.32
N ALA A 161 39.49 -9.52 56.28
CA ALA A 161 39.51 -9.92 57.68
C ALA A 161 38.12 -10.22 58.27
N PHE A 162 37.06 -9.65 57.68
CA PHE A 162 35.68 -9.87 58.09
C PHE A 162 35.13 -11.19 57.53
N ASP A 163 35.48 -11.53 56.29
CA ASP A 163 35.08 -12.79 55.65
C ASP A 163 35.69 -14.00 56.35
N ASN A 164 36.94 -13.90 56.82
CA ASN A 164 37.60 -14.98 57.55
C ASN A 164 36.94 -15.28 58.90
N GLU A 165 36.44 -14.25 59.60
CA GLU A 165 35.66 -14.41 60.83
C GLU A 165 34.30 -15.03 60.55
N ASN A 166 33.64 -14.67 59.45
CA ASN A 166 32.36 -15.26 59.04
C ASN A 166 32.50 -16.72 58.56
N ILE A 167 33.61 -17.08 57.90
CA ILE A 167 33.91 -18.47 57.55
C ILE A 167 34.18 -19.28 58.83
N PHE A 168 34.96 -18.72 59.77
CA PHE A 168 35.27 -19.40 61.03
C PHE A 168 34.05 -19.56 61.94
N THR A 169 33.14 -18.58 61.99
CA THR A 169 31.87 -18.71 62.72
C THR A 169 30.96 -19.74 62.06
N ASN A 170 30.82 -19.76 60.73
CA ASN A 170 29.96 -20.73 60.04
C ASN A 170 30.53 -22.16 60.07
N VAL A 171 31.85 -22.33 60.08
CA VAL A 171 32.51 -23.64 60.20
C VAL A 171 32.52 -24.15 61.65
N SER A 172 32.58 -23.24 62.64
CA SER A 172 32.56 -23.63 64.07
C SER A 172 31.14 -23.89 64.60
N LEU A 173 30.10 -23.57 63.83
CA LEU A 173 28.70 -23.85 64.14
C LEU A 173 28.28 -25.22 63.56
N GLU A 174 28.92 -26.29 64.04
CA GLU A 174 28.49 -27.68 63.78
C GLU A 174 27.44 -28.18 64.80
N GLU A 175 26.86 -27.29 65.62
CA GLU A 175 25.67 -27.56 66.42
C GLU A 175 24.63 -26.45 66.19
N GLU A 176 23.50 -26.81 65.57
CA GLU A 176 22.30 -26.00 65.30
C GLU A 176 22.41 -24.86 64.26
N ALA A 177 22.25 -25.23 62.98
CA ALA A 177 21.87 -24.28 61.93
C ALA A 177 20.36 -23.93 62.05
N PRO A 178 19.97 -22.65 62.19
CA PRO A 178 18.58 -22.25 62.00
C PRO A 178 18.24 -22.39 60.52
N SER A 179 17.20 -23.17 60.21
CA SER A 179 16.70 -23.33 58.85
C SER A 179 16.30 -21.97 58.26
N VAL A 180 17.07 -21.48 57.30
CA VAL A 180 16.79 -20.24 56.56
C VAL A 180 15.70 -20.44 55.48
N LEU A 181 14.89 -21.50 55.62
CA LEU A 181 13.77 -21.81 54.75
C LEU A 181 12.48 -21.42 55.48
N PRO A 182 11.62 -20.56 54.89
CA PRO A 182 10.28 -20.32 55.42
C PRO A 182 9.54 -21.65 55.58
N GLU A 183 9.00 -21.89 56.77
CA GLU A 183 8.43 -23.19 57.17
C GLU A 183 7.12 -23.53 56.44
N GLU A 184 6.57 -22.61 55.63
CA GLU A 184 5.40 -22.86 54.79
C GLU A 184 5.58 -22.21 53.41
N LEU A 185 6.33 -22.86 52.53
CA LEU A 185 6.15 -22.64 51.08
C LEU A 185 4.98 -23.52 50.64
N SER A 186 3.80 -22.91 50.49
CA SER A 186 2.62 -23.64 50.05
C SER A 186 2.76 -24.05 48.57
N GLU A 187 2.22 -25.20 48.17
CA GLU A 187 2.21 -25.63 46.75
C GLU A 187 1.64 -24.54 45.83
N ALA A 188 0.68 -23.77 46.34
CA ALA A 188 0.07 -22.65 45.63
C ALA A 188 1.05 -21.48 45.35
N GLU A 189 1.99 -21.20 46.23
CA GLU A 189 3.04 -20.18 45.99
C GLU A 189 4.08 -20.68 44.99
N ILE A 190 4.41 -21.97 45.01
CA ILE A 190 5.29 -22.59 44.02
C ILE A 190 4.65 -22.50 42.63
N GLU A 191 3.36 -22.82 42.54
CA GLU A 191 2.61 -22.77 41.30
C GLU A 191 2.45 -21.34 40.79
N SER A 192 2.20 -20.37 41.69
CA SER A 192 2.21 -18.95 41.36
C SER A 192 3.56 -18.49 40.81
N TYR A 193 4.68 -18.90 41.41
CA TYR A 193 6.01 -18.51 40.95
C TYR A 193 6.40 -19.14 39.61
N LEU A 194 5.94 -20.37 39.36
CA LEU A 194 6.11 -21.06 38.09
C LEU A 194 5.28 -20.41 36.97
N GLU A 195 4.03 -20.04 37.26
CA GLU A 195 3.13 -19.42 36.30
C GLU A 195 3.58 -17.99 35.94
N ASP A 196 4.07 -17.22 36.91
CA ASP A 196 4.58 -15.87 36.67
C ASP A 196 5.86 -15.87 35.79
N ASN A 197 6.69 -16.92 35.89
CA ASN A 197 7.82 -17.12 35.00
C ASN A 197 7.40 -17.66 33.62
N LEU A 198 6.42 -18.57 33.56
CA LEU A 198 5.89 -19.08 32.28
C LEU A 198 5.19 -17.98 31.47
N LEU A 199 4.50 -17.04 32.12
CA LEU A 199 3.81 -15.92 31.48
C LEU A 199 4.74 -14.79 31.03
N LYS A 200 5.93 -14.64 31.64
CA LYS A 200 6.94 -13.68 31.19
C LYS A 200 7.67 -14.09 29.90
N GLU A 201 7.76 -15.40 29.62
CA GLU A 201 8.51 -15.94 28.48
C GLU A 201 7.69 -16.05 27.17
N LEU A 202 6.40 -15.67 27.16
CA LEU A 202 5.57 -15.67 25.95
C LEU A 202 5.17 -14.24 25.53
N PRO A 203 5.95 -13.55 24.68
CA PRO A 203 5.42 -12.42 23.93
C PRO A 203 4.31 -12.94 22.98
N LEU A 204 3.07 -12.62 23.35
CA LEU A 204 1.89 -12.70 22.51
C LEU A 204 2.06 -11.76 21.29
N ASN A 205 2.73 -12.28 20.26
CA ASN A 205 2.58 -11.99 18.83
C ASN A 205 2.58 -10.50 18.39
N GLN A 206 3.75 -9.97 17.98
CA GLN A 206 3.93 -9.06 16.83
C GLN A 206 5.30 -9.31 16.18
#